data_AF-A0A2V4NXG1-F1
#
_entry.id   AF-A0A2V4NXG1-F1
#
_cell.length_a   1.000
_cell.length_b   1.000
_cell.length_c   1.000
_cell.angle_alpha   90.00
_cell.angle_beta   90.00
_cell.angle_gamma   90.00
#
_symmetry.space_group_name_H-M   'P 1'
#
loop_
_entity.id
_entity.type
_entity.pdbx_description
1 polymer ?
#
loop_
_entity_poly.entity_id
_entity_poly.type
_entity_poly.pdbx_seq_one_letter_code
_entity_poly.pdbx_strand_id
1 'polypeptide(L)'
;MGETASDFLAKTFDPVLAVAGALLVLAAALAWQLRTLRYVTGVYWLAVVMVSVFGTMAADVLHKVVGIPYAGSAAGFAVLLLALFGLWYKVEGTLSVDTITGTRRELFYWAAVLTTFALGTAVGDLTAATLGLGYLSSGFLFAGLILVPALAHRFLRLGAVLSFWWAYVLTRPLGASFADWLGVGKERGGLGLGTGPVTLAVLALVVVLVAYLSRRERTA
;
A
#
# COMPACT_ATOMS: atom_id res chain seq x y z
N MET A 1 7.04 0.29 -4.81
CA MET A 1 7.69 -1.04 -4.76
C MET A 1 6.69 -2.14 -5.08
N GLY A 2 5.56 -2.27 -4.36
CA GLY A 2 4.53 -3.26 -4.72
C GLY A 2 4.01 -3.10 -6.14
N GLU A 3 3.70 -1.87 -6.54
CA GLU A 3 3.24 -1.54 -7.90
C GLU A 3 4.16 -2.11 -8.98
N THR A 4 5.40 -1.64 -8.98
CA THR A 4 6.39 -1.99 -10.00
C THR A 4 6.84 -3.45 -9.94
N ALA A 5 6.81 -4.09 -8.76
CA ALA A 5 7.10 -5.52 -8.60
C ALA A 5 5.94 -6.43 -9.06
N SER A 6 4.69 -6.05 -8.77
CA SER A 6 3.49 -6.69 -9.31
C SER A 6 3.53 -6.66 -10.84
N ASP A 7 3.80 -5.48 -11.39
CA ASP A 7 3.86 -5.25 -12.83
C ASP A 7 4.97 -6.07 -13.51
N PHE A 8 6.11 -6.23 -12.84
CA PHE A 8 7.20 -7.09 -13.32
C PHE A 8 6.79 -8.57 -13.32
N LEU A 9 6.18 -9.05 -12.24
CA LEU A 9 5.75 -10.45 -12.12
C LEU A 9 4.68 -10.79 -13.14
N ALA A 10 3.70 -9.91 -13.35
CA ALA A 10 2.63 -10.09 -14.32
C ALA A 10 3.12 -10.06 -15.79
N LYS A 11 4.23 -9.36 -16.07
CA LYS A 11 4.86 -9.33 -17.41
C LYS A 11 5.80 -10.53 -17.65
N THR A 12 6.33 -11.13 -16.60
CA THR A 12 7.35 -12.19 -16.69
C THR A 12 6.74 -13.59 -16.60
N PHE A 13 5.68 -13.75 -15.82
CA PHE A 13 5.02 -15.03 -15.57
C PHE A 13 3.57 -15.00 -16.02
N ASP A 14 2.94 -16.17 -16.12
CA ASP A 14 1.49 -16.26 -16.28
C ASP A 14 0.79 -15.50 -15.14
N PRO A 15 -0.15 -14.58 -15.43
CA PRO A 15 -0.77 -13.74 -14.41
C PRO A 15 -1.48 -14.54 -13.30
N VAL A 16 -2.08 -15.68 -13.63
CA VAL A 16 -2.78 -16.52 -12.64
C VAL A 16 -1.78 -17.17 -11.70
N LEU A 17 -0.68 -17.71 -12.24
CA LEU A 17 0.39 -18.30 -11.43
C LEU A 17 1.12 -17.24 -10.59
N ALA A 18 1.33 -16.04 -11.13
CA ALA A 18 1.95 -14.94 -10.39
C ALA A 18 1.11 -14.51 -9.18
N VAL A 19 -0.20 -14.35 -9.37
CA VAL A 19 -1.14 -13.98 -8.30
C VAL A 19 -1.24 -15.09 -7.25
N ALA A 20 -1.37 -16.35 -7.67
CA ALA A 20 -1.43 -17.49 -6.76
C ALA A 20 -0.13 -17.63 -5.95
N GLY A 21 1.04 -17.50 -6.60
CA GLY A 21 2.33 -17.52 -5.94
C GLY A 21 2.49 -16.39 -4.93
N ALA A 22 2.10 -15.15 -5.31
CA ALA A 22 2.14 -14.00 -4.41
C ALA A 22 1.24 -14.19 -3.18
N LEU A 23 0.04 -14.77 -3.36
CA LEU A 23 -0.86 -15.10 -2.25
C LEU A 23 -0.24 -16.12 -1.28
N LEU A 24 0.39 -17.18 -1.80
CA LEU A 24 1.03 -18.20 -0.98
C LEU A 24 2.19 -17.61 -0.16
N VAL A 25 3.03 -16.80 -0.79
CA VAL A 25 4.16 -16.14 -0.10
C VAL A 25 3.66 -15.11 0.91
N LEU A 26 2.60 -14.36 0.59
CA LEU A 26 1.95 -13.45 1.53
C LEU A 26 1.40 -14.21 2.75
N ALA A 27 0.68 -15.31 2.53
CA ALA A 27 0.13 -16.13 3.60
C ALA A 27 1.24 -16.68 4.50
N ALA A 28 2.35 -17.15 3.92
CA ALA A 28 3.52 -17.60 4.68
C ALA A 28 4.18 -16.46 5.47
N ALA A 29 4.34 -15.28 4.86
CA ALA A 29 4.93 -14.11 5.52
C ALA A 29 4.07 -13.61 6.68
N LEU A 30 2.75 -13.53 6.51
CA LEU A 30 1.82 -13.17 7.58
C LEU A 30 1.77 -14.23 8.66
N ALA A 31 1.77 -15.52 8.31
CA ALA A 31 1.82 -16.59 9.31
C ALA A 31 3.11 -16.54 10.13
N TRP A 32 4.24 -16.22 9.50
CA TRP A 32 5.50 -15.99 10.23
C TRP A 32 5.39 -14.77 11.13
N GLN A 33 4.90 -13.64 10.62
CA GLN A 33 4.71 -12.41 11.41
C GLN A 33 3.84 -12.67 12.66
N LEU A 34 2.69 -13.31 12.50
CA LEU A 34 1.74 -13.61 13.59
C LEU A 34 2.28 -14.61 14.62
N ARG A 35 3.25 -15.45 14.24
CA ARG A 35 3.93 -16.41 15.15
C ARG A 35 5.11 -15.79 15.87
N THR A 36 5.60 -14.65 15.41
CA THR A 36 6.80 -14.03 15.98
C THR A 36 6.43 -13.22 17.22
N LEU A 37 6.77 -13.74 18.40
CA LEU A 37 6.44 -13.13 19.70
C LEU A 37 7.26 -11.86 20.03
N ARG A 38 8.17 -11.46 19.14
CA ARG A 38 9.04 -10.28 19.31
C ARG A 38 9.07 -9.50 18.00
N TYR A 39 9.26 -8.20 18.07
CA TYR A 39 9.46 -7.39 16.88
C TYR A 39 10.77 -7.81 16.18
N VAL A 40 10.63 -8.48 15.04
CA VAL A 40 11.75 -8.82 14.15
C VAL A 40 11.58 -8.01 12.88
N THR A 41 12.43 -6.99 12.72
CA THR A 41 12.39 -6.04 11.61
C THR A 41 12.28 -6.72 10.24
N GLY A 42 13.06 -7.79 10.01
CA GLY A 42 13.05 -8.52 8.74
C GLY A 42 11.70 -9.17 8.41
N VAL A 43 11.06 -9.81 9.39
CA VAL A 43 9.77 -10.51 9.20
C VAL A 43 8.65 -9.49 8.95
N TYR A 44 8.66 -8.38 9.70
CA TYR A 44 7.70 -7.30 9.52
C TYR A 44 7.80 -6.67 8.12
N TRP A 45 9.01 -6.32 7.69
CA TRP A 45 9.21 -5.73 6.37
C TRP A 45 8.92 -6.69 5.24
N LEU A 46 9.18 -7.99 5.40
CA LEU A 46 8.76 -9.01 4.45
C LEU A 46 7.23 -9.01 4.29
N ALA A 47 6.49 -9.01 5.39
CA ALA A 47 5.03 -8.93 5.36
C ALA A 47 4.56 -7.63 4.68
N VAL A 48 5.15 -6.47 5.02
CA VAL A 48 4.82 -5.19 4.36
C VAL A 48 5.05 -5.24 2.84
N VAL A 49 6.18 -5.78 2.40
CA VAL A 49 6.50 -5.90 0.96
C VAL A 49 5.51 -6.84 0.27
N MET A 50 5.22 -8.00 0.86
CA MET A 50 4.29 -8.96 0.26
C MET A 50 2.86 -8.45 0.21
N VAL A 51 2.40 -7.75 1.24
CA VAL A 51 1.10 -7.08 1.25
C VAL A 51 1.04 -6.00 0.16
N SER A 52 2.14 -5.27 -0.03
CA SER A 52 2.26 -4.27 -1.08
C SER A 52 2.15 -4.87 -2.48
N VAL A 53 2.84 -5.99 -2.75
CA VAL A 53 2.82 -6.65 -4.06
C VAL A 53 1.45 -7.26 -4.34
N PHE A 54 0.94 -8.06 -3.39
CA PHE A 54 -0.34 -8.74 -3.57
C PHE A 54 -1.51 -7.76 -3.62
N GLY A 55 -1.47 -6.68 -2.82
CA GLY A 55 -2.51 -5.64 -2.84
C GLY A 55 -2.66 -4.97 -4.21
N THR A 56 -1.55 -4.63 -4.87
CA THR A 56 -1.58 -4.14 -6.26
C THR A 56 -2.16 -5.20 -7.20
N MET A 57 -1.64 -6.45 -7.14
CA MET A 57 -2.13 -7.54 -8.00
C MET A 57 -3.63 -7.75 -7.87
N ALA A 58 -4.17 -7.70 -6.65
CA ALA A 58 -5.59 -7.87 -6.41
C ALA A 58 -6.43 -6.76 -7.08
N ALA A 59 -6.01 -5.50 -6.97
CA ALA A 59 -6.68 -4.39 -7.64
C ALA A 59 -6.63 -4.51 -9.16
N ASP A 60 -5.47 -4.91 -9.68
CA ASP A 60 -5.23 -5.12 -11.10
C ASP A 60 -6.06 -6.26 -11.69
N VAL A 61 -6.14 -7.40 -11.01
CA VAL A 61 -6.95 -8.55 -11.46
C VAL A 61 -8.42 -8.19 -11.54
N LEU A 62 -8.95 -7.43 -10.56
CA LEU A 62 -10.34 -6.97 -10.59
C LEU A 62 -10.63 -6.14 -11.83
N HIS A 63 -9.70 -5.29 -12.25
CA HIS A 63 -9.88 -4.46 -13.44
C HIS A 63 -9.58 -5.20 -14.75
N LYS A 64 -8.37 -5.76 -14.86
CA LYS A 64 -7.81 -6.33 -16.10
C LYS A 64 -8.38 -7.71 -16.45
N VAL A 65 -8.73 -8.53 -15.45
CA VAL A 65 -9.21 -9.91 -15.66
C VAL A 65 -10.72 -10.01 -15.47
N VAL A 66 -11.24 -9.46 -14.38
CA VAL A 66 -12.69 -9.52 -14.07
C VAL A 66 -13.47 -8.46 -14.84
N GLY A 67 -12.82 -7.37 -15.29
CA GLY A 67 -13.46 -6.31 -16.08
C GLY A 67 -14.19 -5.26 -15.26
N ILE A 68 -13.99 -5.20 -13.94
CA ILE A 68 -14.63 -4.20 -13.07
C ILE A 68 -13.94 -2.84 -13.29
N PRO A 69 -14.67 -1.76 -13.61
CA PRO A 69 -14.07 -0.43 -13.76
C PRO A 69 -13.34 0.02 -12.48
N TYR A 70 -12.25 0.79 -12.61
CA TYR A 70 -11.49 1.30 -11.47
C TYR A 70 -12.35 2.04 -10.43
N ALA A 71 -13.41 2.74 -10.87
CA ALA A 71 -14.33 3.42 -9.96
C ALA A 71 -15.10 2.42 -9.08
N GLY A 72 -15.50 1.28 -9.65
CA GLY A 72 -16.21 0.21 -8.95
C GLY A 72 -15.30 -0.51 -7.95
N SER A 73 -14.07 -0.86 -8.35
CA SER A 73 -13.12 -1.50 -7.45
C SER A 73 -12.65 -0.55 -6.34
N ALA A 74 -12.38 0.72 -6.65
CA ALA A 74 -12.06 1.74 -5.65
C ALA A 74 -13.20 1.94 -4.64
N ALA A 75 -14.45 2.08 -5.10
CA ALA A 75 -15.60 2.19 -4.21
C ALA A 75 -15.77 0.94 -3.34
N GLY A 76 -15.63 -0.26 -3.92
CA GLY A 76 -15.70 -1.53 -3.20
C GLY A 76 -14.63 -1.64 -2.10
N PHE A 77 -13.37 -1.33 -2.43
CA PHE A 77 -12.29 -1.34 -1.43
C PHE A 77 -12.45 -0.25 -0.37
N ALA A 78 -13.00 0.92 -0.72
CA ALA A 78 -13.29 1.97 0.25
C ALA A 78 -14.35 1.53 1.25
N VAL A 79 -15.45 0.93 0.77
CA VAL A 79 -16.51 0.37 1.63
C VAL A 79 -15.94 -0.74 2.52
N LEU A 80 -15.13 -1.65 1.95
CA LEU A 80 -14.49 -2.72 2.72
C LEU A 80 -13.56 -2.16 3.80
N LEU A 81 -12.77 -1.14 3.49
CA LEU A 81 -11.86 -0.51 4.44
C LEU A 81 -12.62 0.16 5.60
N LEU A 82 -13.70 0.88 5.29
CA LEU A 82 -14.56 1.50 6.30
C LEU A 82 -15.24 0.43 7.17
N ALA A 83 -15.70 -0.67 6.58
CA ALA A 83 -16.27 -1.79 7.32
C ALA A 83 -15.23 -2.45 8.25
N LEU A 84 -13.99 -2.61 7.79
CA LEU A 84 -12.88 -3.13 8.60
C LEU A 84 -12.56 -2.20 9.77
N PHE A 85 -12.47 -0.89 9.56
CA PHE A 85 -12.28 0.07 10.65
C PHE A 85 -13.45 0.08 11.62
N GLY A 86 -14.69 0.03 11.13
CA GLY A 86 -15.88 -0.03 11.99
C GLY A 86 -15.92 -1.31 12.84
N LEU A 87 -15.61 -2.46 12.25
CA LEU A 87 -15.56 -3.73 12.96
C LEU A 87 -14.41 -3.77 13.96
N TRP A 88 -13.22 -3.30 13.57
CA TRP A 88 -12.07 -3.22 14.47
C TRP A 88 -12.38 -2.31 15.66
N TYR A 89 -12.92 -1.11 15.43
CA TYR A 89 -13.32 -0.21 16.51
C TYR A 89 -14.39 -0.81 17.42
N LYS A 90 -15.37 -1.53 16.86
CA LYS A 90 -16.42 -2.21 17.65
C LYS A 90 -15.84 -3.32 18.54
N VAL A 91 -14.82 -4.04 18.08
CA VAL A 91 -14.25 -5.20 18.79
C VAL A 91 -13.16 -4.78 19.78
N GLU A 92 -12.33 -3.81 19.45
CA GLU A 92 -11.15 -3.42 20.24
C GLU A 92 -11.29 -2.07 20.94
N GLY A 93 -12.32 -1.28 20.61
CA GLY A 93 -12.58 0.04 21.19
C GLY A 93 -11.58 1.14 20.77
N THR A 94 -10.61 0.81 19.90
CA THR A 94 -9.58 1.74 19.43
C THR A 94 -9.06 1.32 18.06
N LEU A 95 -8.61 2.31 17.28
CA LEU A 95 -7.88 2.14 16.02
C LEU A 95 -6.40 2.57 16.15
N SER A 96 -5.92 2.78 17.38
CA SER A 96 -4.53 3.17 17.62
C SER A 96 -3.56 2.04 17.22
N VAL A 97 -2.44 2.47 16.62
CA VAL A 97 -1.34 1.62 16.18
C VAL A 97 -0.23 1.53 17.25
N ASP A 98 -0.32 2.33 18.31
CA ASP A 98 0.74 2.47 19.32
C ASP A 98 0.97 1.18 20.13
N THR A 99 -0.04 0.30 20.22
CA THR A 99 0.07 -1.02 20.87
C THR A 99 -0.81 -2.04 20.14
N ILE A 100 -0.30 -2.53 19.01
CA ILE A 100 -0.84 -3.73 18.35
C ILE A 100 -0.31 -4.95 19.10
N THR A 101 -0.92 -5.25 20.25
CA THR A 101 -0.59 -6.43 21.04
C THR A 101 -1.70 -7.47 20.88
N GLY A 102 -1.34 -8.66 20.39
CA GLY A 102 -2.24 -9.82 20.29
C GLY A 102 -2.73 -10.09 18.87
N THR A 103 -2.93 -11.38 18.56
CA THR A 103 -3.22 -11.88 17.21
C THR A 103 -4.44 -11.22 16.56
N ARG A 104 -5.48 -10.91 17.34
CA ARG A 104 -6.71 -10.30 16.81
C ARG A 104 -6.47 -8.89 16.27
N ARG A 105 -5.75 -8.04 17.01
CA ARG A 105 -5.38 -6.68 16.57
C ARG A 105 -4.46 -6.72 15.37
N GLU A 106 -3.51 -7.64 15.36
CA GLU A 106 -2.62 -7.84 14.22
C GLU A 106 -3.38 -8.23 12.94
N LEU A 107 -4.40 -9.10 13.05
CA LEU A 107 -5.23 -9.47 11.90
C LEU A 107 -6.01 -8.27 11.35
N PHE A 108 -6.64 -7.46 12.21
CA PHE A 108 -7.32 -6.24 11.75
C PHE A 108 -6.35 -5.26 11.10
N TYR A 109 -5.18 -5.08 11.70
CA TYR A 109 -4.14 -4.22 11.14
C TYR A 109 -3.71 -4.69 9.75
N TRP A 110 -3.34 -5.96 9.58
CA TRP A 110 -2.89 -6.47 8.30
C TRP A 110 -4.00 -6.48 7.24
N ALA A 111 -5.24 -6.77 7.62
CA ALA A 111 -6.39 -6.65 6.74
C ALA A 111 -6.61 -5.20 6.27
N ALA A 112 -6.60 -4.23 7.20
CA ALA A 112 -6.74 -2.81 6.86
C ALA A 112 -5.60 -2.33 5.95
N VAL A 113 -4.36 -2.74 6.25
CA VAL A 113 -3.19 -2.43 5.41
C VAL A 113 -3.35 -3.02 4.02
N LEU A 114 -3.71 -4.29 3.88
CA LEU A 114 -3.90 -4.94 2.58
C LEU A 114 -5.00 -4.26 1.76
N THR A 115 -6.17 -3.99 2.36
CA THR A 115 -7.26 -3.28 1.67
C THR A 115 -6.84 -1.87 1.27
N THR A 116 -6.04 -1.18 2.11
CA THR A 116 -5.51 0.15 1.80
C THR A 116 -4.59 0.13 0.58
N PHE A 117 -3.77 -0.92 0.40
CA PHE A 117 -2.94 -1.07 -0.79
C PHE A 117 -3.77 -1.27 -2.06
N ALA A 118 -4.75 -2.17 -2.01
CA ALA A 118 -5.64 -2.42 -3.15
C ALA A 118 -6.46 -1.16 -3.50
N LEU A 119 -6.99 -0.47 -2.49
CA LEU A 119 -7.68 0.82 -2.66
C LEU A 119 -6.77 1.88 -3.28
N GLY A 120 -5.55 2.03 -2.76
CA GLY A 120 -4.60 3.04 -3.23
C GLY A 120 -4.21 2.83 -4.69
N THR A 121 -4.02 1.59 -5.12
CA THR A 121 -3.77 1.24 -6.53
C THR A 121 -4.97 1.63 -7.39
N ALA A 122 -6.17 1.17 -7.03
CA ALA A 122 -7.39 1.44 -7.79
C ALA A 122 -7.70 2.95 -7.89
N VAL A 123 -7.50 3.72 -6.81
CA VAL A 123 -7.70 5.18 -6.80
C VAL A 123 -6.62 5.91 -7.58
N GLY A 124 -5.35 5.47 -7.48
CA GLY A 124 -4.25 6.00 -8.28
C GLY A 124 -4.54 5.89 -9.78
N ASP A 125 -4.85 4.67 -10.24
CA ASP A 125 -5.21 4.41 -11.64
C ASP A 125 -6.52 5.10 -12.07
N LEU A 126 -7.52 5.16 -11.19
CA LEU A 126 -8.75 5.90 -11.46
C LEU A 126 -8.46 7.37 -11.78
N THR A 127 -7.66 8.03 -10.94
CA THR A 127 -7.35 9.45 -11.13
C THR A 127 -6.44 9.69 -12.33
N ALA A 128 -5.43 8.84 -12.53
CA ALA A 128 -4.45 9.01 -13.60
C ALA A 128 -5.03 8.65 -14.97
N ALA A 129 -5.65 7.47 -15.10
CA ALA A 129 -6.09 6.91 -16.37
C ALA A 129 -7.55 7.23 -16.69
N THR A 130 -8.46 7.12 -15.73
CA THR A 130 -9.91 7.30 -16.00
C THR A 130 -10.33 8.77 -15.99
N LEU A 131 -9.83 9.55 -15.04
CA LEU A 131 -10.07 11.00 -14.99
C LEU A 131 -9.12 11.80 -15.91
N GLY A 132 -8.12 11.15 -16.50
CA GLY A 132 -7.20 11.75 -17.46
C GLY A 132 -6.24 12.78 -16.86
N LEU A 133 -6.02 12.78 -15.54
CA LEU A 133 -5.09 13.72 -14.88
C LEU A 133 -3.62 13.40 -15.20
N GLY A 134 -3.34 12.14 -15.53
CA GLY A 134 -1.99 11.60 -15.64
C GLY A 134 -1.34 11.33 -14.28
N TYR A 135 -0.38 10.40 -14.27
CA TYR A 135 0.24 9.90 -13.05
C TYR A 135 0.95 10.98 -12.21
N LEU A 136 1.65 11.93 -12.83
CA LEU A 136 2.35 12.99 -12.11
C LEU A 136 1.38 13.95 -11.40
N SER A 137 0.33 14.40 -12.10
CA SER A 137 -0.66 15.33 -11.55
C SER A 137 -1.45 14.67 -10.41
N SER A 138 -1.82 13.40 -10.58
CA SER A 138 -2.40 12.59 -9.50
C SER A 138 -1.47 12.51 -8.28
N GLY A 139 -0.17 12.32 -8.50
CA GLY A 139 0.84 12.37 -7.43
C GLY A 139 0.78 13.69 -6.63
N PHE A 140 0.77 14.84 -7.30
CA PHE A 140 0.66 16.13 -6.62
C PHE A 140 -0.69 16.33 -5.91
N LEU A 141 -1.79 15.84 -6.48
CA LEU A 141 -3.10 15.85 -5.84
C LEU A 141 -3.06 15.10 -4.50
N PHE A 142 -2.53 13.87 -4.48
CA PHE A 142 -2.44 13.09 -3.24
C PHE A 142 -1.45 13.70 -2.24
N ALA A 143 -0.35 14.31 -2.72
CA ALA A 143 0.58 15.03 -1.86
C ALA A 143 -0.11 16.18 -1.12
N GLY A 144 -0.93 16.96 -1.83
CA GLY A 144 -1.75 18.02 -1.23
C GLY A 144 -2.77 17.47 -0.24
N LEU A 145 -3.46 16.37 -0.57
CA LEU A 145 -4.45 15.76 0.30
C LEU A 145 -3.85 15.20 1.61
N ILE A 146 -2.59 14.77 1.62
CA ILE A 146 -1.90 14.34 2.86
C ILE A 146 -1.65 15.50 3.80
N LEU A 147 -1.50 16.73 3.30
CA LEU A 147 -1.32 17.91 4.15
C LEU A 147 -2.60 18.24 4.93
N VAL A 148 -3.78 17.88 4.42
CA VAL A 148 -5.06 18.15 5.07
C VAL A 148 -5.14 17.56 6.48
N PRO A 149 -4.95 16.25 6.72
CA PRO A 149 -4.97 15.69 8.07
C PRO A 149 -3.86 16.25 8.96
N ALA A 150 -2.68 16.58 8.41
CA ALA A 150 -1.60 17.20 9.18
C ALA A 150 -1.98 18.60 9.70
N LEU A 151 -2.54 19.44 8.82
CA LEU A 151 -3.03 20.78 9.17
C LEU A 151 -4.25 20.70 10.10
N ALA A 152 -5.19 19.80 9.84
CA ALA A 152 -6.36 19.58 10.68
C ALA A 152 -5.97 19.08 12.09
N HIS A 153 -4.98 18.21 12.20
CA HIS A 153 -4.45 17.79 13.50
C HIS A 153 -3.82 18.97 14.24
N ARG A 154 -3.02 19.78 13.55
CA ARG A 154 -2.31 20.93 14.15
C ARG A 154 -3.23 22.07 14.57
N PHE A 155 -4.19 22.43 13.71
CA PHE A 155 -5.01 23.64 13.88
C PHE A 155 -6.43 23.35 14.38
N LEU A 156 -7.01 22.21 14.01
CA LEU A 156 -8.40 21.86 14.34
C LEU A 156 -8.50 20.77 15.43
N ARG A 157 -7.36 20.34 16.00
CA ARG A 157 -7.27 19.30 17.04
C ARG A 157 -7.94 17.98 16.62
N LEU A 158 -7.86 17.64 15.33
CA LEU A 158 -8.32 16.35 14.82
C LEU A 158 -7.62 15.21 15.58
N GLY A 159 -8.31 14.10 15.88
CA GLY A 159 -7.71 12.98 16.60
C GLY A 159 -6.47 12.42 15.90
N ALA A 160 -5.41 12.11 16.67
CA ALA A 160 -4.15 11.61 16.13
C ALA A 160 -4.34 10.32 15.30
N VAL A 161 -5.19 9.41 15.78
CA VAL A 161 -5.48 8.12 15.12
C VAL A 161 -6.17 8.32 13.76
N LEU A 162 -7.17 9.22 13.69
CA LEU A 162 -7.86 9.51 12.43
C LEU A 162 -6.92 10.20 11.44
N SER A 163 -6.12 11.16 11.92
CA SER A 163 -5.14 11.88 11.12
C SER A 163 -4.09 10.92 10.55
N PHE A 164 -3.64 9.96 11.37
CA PHE A 164 -2.73 8.90 10.97
C PHE A 164 -3.32 8.03 9.86
N TRP A 165 -4.51 7.45 10.07
CA TRP A 165 -5.10 6.56 9.06
C TRP A 165 -5.43 7.27 7.76
N TRP A 166 -5.89 8.53 7.82
CA TRP A 166 -6.11 9.34 6.63
C TRP A 166 -4.82 9.54 5.84
N ALA A 167 -3.77 10.06 6.49
CA ALA A 167 -2.48 10.26 5.85
C ALA A 167 -1.94 8.94 5.31
N TYR A 168 -1.98 7.87 6.11
CA TYR A 168 -1.51 6.54 5.75
C TYR A 168 -2.20 5.99 4.50
N VAL A 169 -3.54 6.08 4.42
CA VAL A 169 -4.29 5.62 3.25
C VAL A 169 -3.88 6.37 1.99
N LEU A 170 -3.67 7.69 2.09
CA LEU A 170 -3.28 8.53 0.96
C LEU A 170 -1.82 8.35 0.54
N THR A 171 -0.92 7.86 1.39
CA THR A 171 0.45 7.55 0.96
C THR A 171 0.50 6.47 -0.12
N ARG A 172 -0.52 5.61 -0.21
CA ARG A 172 -0.58 4.53 -1.21
C ARG A 172 -0.87 5.01 -2.62
N PRO A 173 -1.99 5.71 -2.92
CA PRO A 173 -2.22 6.24 -4.25
C PRO A 173 -1.14 7.26 -4.65
N LEU A 174 -0.58 8.01 -3.69
CA LEU A 174 0.59 8.86 -3.93
C LEU A 174 1.80 8.06 -4.45
N GLY A 175 2.17 7.00 -3.73
CA GLY A 175 3.32 6.17 -4.07
C GLY A 175 3.14 5.41 -5.39
N ALA A 176 1.93 4.90 -5.65
CA ALA A 176 1.58 4.25 -6.93
C ALA A 176 1.72 5.25 -8.09
N SER A 177 1.13 6.45 -7.95
CA SER A 177 1.19 7.50 -8.97
C SER A 177 2.62 7.87 -9.36
N PHE A 178 3.54 8.05 -8.40
CA PHE A 178 4.94 8.32 -8.72
C PHE A 178 5.69 7.12 -9.30
N ALA A 179 5.37 5.90 -8.82
CA ALA A 179 5.98 4.69 -9.34
C ALA A 179 5.60 4.44 -10.80
N ASP A 180 4.34 4.65 -11.16
CA ASP A 180 3.84 4.50 -12.53
C ASP A 180 4.31 5.63 -13.43
N TRP A 181 4.37 6.86 -12.91
CA TRP A 181 4.96 7.97 -13.63
C TRP A 181 6.43 7.70 -13.99
N LEU A 182 7.22 7.06 -13.11
CA LEU A 182 8.60 6.71 -13.44
C LEU A 182 8.68 5.48 -14.36
N GLY A 183 7.87 4.46 -14.09
CA GLY A 183 8.01 3.12 -14.68
C GLY A 183 7.31 2.90 -16.01
N VAL A 184 6.11 3.46 -16.19
CA VAL A 184 5.27 3.20 -17.38
C VAL A 184 5.77 4.02 -18.57
N GLY A 185 5.56 3.52 -19.79
CA GLY A 185 5.94 4.20 -21.02
C GLY A 185 5.26 5.56 -21.25
N LYS A 186 5.86 6.38 -22.10
CA LYS A 186 5.37 7.72 -22.46
C LYS A 186 3.97 7.73 -23.04
N GLU A 187 3.58 6.67 -23.74
CA GLU A 187 2.24 6.47 -24.31
C GLU A 187 1.12 6.49 -23.24
N ARG A 188 1.45 6.16 -21.99
CA ARG A 188 0.51 6.18 -20.85
C ARG A 188 0.79 7.33 -19.87
N GLY A 189 1.63 8.31 -20.26
CA GLY A 189 1.96 9.47 -19.43
C GLY A 189 3.07 9.26 -18.40
N GLY A 190 3.87 8.19 -18.52
CA GLY A 190 5.07 7.95 -17.71
C GLY A 190 6.39 8.30 -18.42
N LEU A 191 7.50 8.24 -17.69
CA LEU A 191 8.85 8.57 -18.16
C LEU A 191 9.50 7.43 -18.95
N GLY A 192 8.99 6.19 -18.80
CA GLY A 192 9.48 5.02 -19.51
C GLY A 192 10.80 4.47 -18.99
N LEU A 193 11.15 4.69 -17.71
CA LEU A 193 12.37 4.14 -17.10
C LEU A 193 12.32 2.62 -16.88
N GLY A 194 11.13 2.02 -17.06
CA GLY A 194 10.89 0.60 -16.85
C GLY A 194 10.59 0.27 -15.39
N THR A 195 9.66 -0.66 -15.16
CA THR A 195 9.22 -1.03 -13.80
C THR A 195 10.32 -1.75 -13.01
N GLY A 196 11.19 -2.52 -13.67
CA GLY A 196 12.33 -3.20 -13.04
C GLY A 196 13.33 -2.23 -12.40
N PRO A 197 13.95 -1.32 -13.17
CA PRO A 197 14.89 -0.32 -12.64
C PRO A 197 14.29 0.55 -11.52
N VAL A 198 13.03 0.99 -11.67
CA VAL A 198 12.35 1.78 -10.64
C VAL A 198 12.15 0.98 -9.35
N THR A 199 11.77 -0.30 -9.45
CA THR A 199 11.67 -1.19 -8.28
C THR A 199 13.02 -1.32 -7.57
N LEU A 200 14.09 -1.54 -8.31
CA LEU A 200 15.44 -1.72 -7.76
C LEU A 200 15.94 -0.44 -7.07
N ALA A 201 15.72 0.72 -7.66
CA ALA A 201 16.10 2.00 -7.07
C ALA A 201 15.36 2.26 -5.75
N VAL A 202 14.04 2.04 -5.73
CA VAL A 202 13.23 2.19 -4.51
C VAL A 202 13.63 1.16 -3.45
N LEU A 203 13.88 -0.10 -3.85
CA LEU A 203 14.36 -1.13 -2.94
C LEU A 203 15.70 -0.74 -2.31
N ALA A 204 16.66 -0.28 -3.12
CA ALA A 204 17.96 0.16 -2.62
C ALA A 204 17.82 1.30 -1.62
N LEU A 205 16.96 2.29 -1.90
CA LEU A 205 16.68 3.39 -0.98
C LEU A 205 16.08 2.89 0.35
N VAL A 206 15.10 1.99 0.29
CA VAL A 206 14.48 1.39 1.49
C VAL A 206 15.52 0.62 2.30
N VAL A 207 16.36 -0.19 1.66
CA VAL A 207 17.43 -0.95 2.33
C VAL A 207 18.42 0.00 3.03
N VAL A 208 18.82 1.09 2.39
CA VAL A 208 19.71 2.10 2.98
C VAL A 208 19.07 2.78 4.19
N LEU A 209 17.80 3.19 4.08
CA LEU A 209 17.08 3.83 5.18
C LEU A 209 16.88 2.89 6.37
N VAL A 210 16.48 1.65 6.12
CA VAL A 210 16.33 0.63 7.16
C VAL A 210 17.67 0.33 7.82
N ALA A 211 18.75 0.15 7.04
CA ALA A 211 20.08 -0.06 7.59
C ALA A 211 20.56 1.12 8.44
N TYR A 212 20.28 2.36 8.03
CA TYR A 212 20.60 3.56 8.79
C TYR A 212 19.82 3.62 10.12
N LEU A 213 18.51 3.40 10.09
CA LEU A 213 17.66 3.39 11.28
C LEU A 213 18.05 2.27 12.25
N SER A 214 18.27 1.06 11.74
CA SER A 214 18.71 -0.08 12.56
C SER A 214 20.11 0.11 13.16
N ARG A 215 20.98 0.92 12.55
CA ARG A 215 22.26 1.31 13.18
C ARG A 215 22.03 2.31 14.30
N ARG A 216 21.17 3.31 14.09
CA ARG A 216 20.83 4.33 15.08
C ARG A 216 20.23 3.73 16.35
N GLU A 217 19.32 2.76 16.20
CA GLU A 217 18.69 2.04 17.32
C GLU A 217 19.68 1.16 18.11
N ARG A 218 20.78 0.72 17.52
CA ARG A 218 21.82 -0.04 18.26
C ARG A 218 22.80 0.86 19.02
N THR A 219 22.86 2.14 18.66
CA THR A 219 23.74 3.14 19.29
C THR A 219 23.04 4.02 20.33
N ALA A 220 21.72 3.90 20.47
CA ALA A 220 20.92 4.57 21.50
C ALA A 220 20.64 3.62 22.66
#